data_AF-A0A952IV12-F1
#
_entry.id   AF-A0A952IV12-F1
#
_cell.length_a   1.000
_cell.length_b   1.000
_cell.length_c   1.000
_cell.angle_alpha   90.00
_cell.angle_beta   90.00
_cell.angle_gamma   90.00
#
_symmetry.space_group_name_H-M   'P 1'
#
loop_
_entity.id
_entity.type
_entity.pdbx_description
1 polymer ?
#
loop_
_entity_poly.entity_id
_entity_poly.type
_entity_poly.pdbx_seq_one_letter_code
_entity_poly.pdbx_strand_id
1 'polypeptide(L)' 'MKLGFVSDSLGGLSLNDMLSHASRLGVSGVEICTGGWSTAPHCDLETLLSSETARKDYLQHFDNAGI' A
#
# COMPACT_ATOMS: atom_id res chain seq x y z
N MET A 1 8.41 -16.02 -10.92
CA MET A 1 7.99 -14.69 -11.46
C MET A 1 7.11 -14.04 -10.40
N LYS A 2 7.30 -12.74 -10.08
CA LYS A 2 6.48 -12.00 -9.10
C LYS A 2 5.57 -11.03 -9.87
N LEU A 3 4.28 -11.03 -9.56
CA LEU A 3 3.29 -10.12 -10.18
C LEU A 3 2.85 -9.08 -9.16
N GLY A 4 2.54 -7.87 -9.62
CA GLY A 4 2.04 -6.78 -8.78
C GLY A 4 1.36 -5.71 -9.63
N PHE A 5 0.74 -4.74 -8.96
CA PHE A 5 0.10 -3.59 -9.60
C PHE A 5 0.40 -2.29 -8.84
N VAL A 6 0.19 -1.17 -9.52
CA VAL A 6 0.37 0.18 -8.95
C VAL A 6 -0.87 0.55 -8.13
N SER A 7 -0.67 0.98 -6.88
CA SER A 7 -1.75 1.21 -5.90
C SER A 7 -2.85 2.17 -6.38
N ASP A 8 -2.49 3.14 -7.21
CA ASP A 8 -3.41 4.10 -7.84
C ASP A 8 -4.50 3.45 -8.69
N SER A 9 -4.28 2.23 -9.20
CA SER A 9 -5.30 1.45 -9.91
C SER A 9 -6.55 1.24 -9.06
N LEU A 10 -6.42 1.32 -7.74
CA LEU A 10 -7.47 1.19 -6.74
C LEU A 10 -7.48 2.40 -5.77
N GLY A 11 -7.14 3.60 -6.26
CA GLY A 11 -7.04 4.83 -5.43
C GLY A 11 -8.32 5.27 -4.71
N GLY A 12 -9.48 4.75 -5.13
CA GLY A 12 -10.77 5.00 -4.44
C GLY A 12 -11.00 4.13 -3.19
N LEU A 13 -10.12 3.17 -2.91
CA LEU A 13 -10.20 2.27 -1.75
C LEU A 13 -9.29 2.73 -0.61
N SER A 14 -9.61 2.33 0.62
CA SER A 14 -8.65 2.44 1.73
C SER A 14 -7.43 1.54 1.49
N LEU A 15 -6.30 1.80 2.17
CA LEU A 15 -5.12 0.93 2.10
C LEU A 15 -5.45 -0.54 2.41
N ASN A 16 -6.22 -0.79 3.48
CA ASN A 16 -6.60 -2.14 3.89
C ASN A 16 -7.46 -2.87 2.87
N ASP A 17 -8.44 -2.16 2.29
CA ASP A 17 -9.30 -2.74 1.27
C ASP A 17 -8.48 -3.06 0.01
N MET A 18 -7.62 -2.13 -0.43
CA MET A 18 -6.73 -2.33 -1.58
C MET A 18 -5.80 -3.55 -1.38
N LEU A 19 -5.20 -3.69 -0.21
CA LEU A 19 -4.37 -4.85 0.14
C LEU A 19 -5.16 -6.16 0.21
N SER A 20 -6.39 -6.12 0.73
CA SER A 20 -7.31 -7.27 0.72
C SER A 20 -7.64 -7.70 -0.72
N HIS A 21 -7.82 -6.74 -1.62
CA HIS A 21 -8.00 -7.00 -3.04
C HIS A 21 -6.74 -7.61 -3.68
N ALA A 22 -5.55 -7.11 -3.33
CA ALA A 22 -4.27 -7.67 -3.81
C ALA A 22 -4.11 -9.14 -3.38
N SER A 23 -4.37 -9.44 -2.11
CA SER A 23 -4.31 -10.80 -1.56
C SER A 23 -5.27 -11.73 -2.30
N ARG A 24 -6.53 -11.30 -2.50
CA ARG A 24 -7.55 -12.05 -3.25
C ARG A 24 -7.15 -12.31 -4.72
N LEU A 25 -6.42 -11.38 -5.35
CA LEU A 25 -5.92 -11.53 -6.71
C LEU A 25 -4.71 -12.48 -6.80
N GLY A 26 -4.09 -12.82 -5.67
CA GLY A 26 -2.90 -13.68 -5.62
C GLY A 26 -1.65 -13.01 -6.18
N VAL A 27 -1.57 -11.67 -6.14
CA VAL A 27 -0.35 -10.95 -6.53
C VAL A 27 0.71 -11.06 -5.44
N SER A 28 1.97 -10.90 -5.83
CA SER A 28 3.12 -11.01 -4.94
C SER A 28 3.52 -9.68 -4.26
N GLY A 29 2.79 -8.60 -4.52
CA GLY A 29 3.13 -7.26 -4.04
C GLY A 29 2.31 -6.15 -4.70
N VAL A 30 2.40 -4.96 -4.13
CA VAL A 30 1.82 -3.72 -4.65
C VAL A 30 2.90 -2.65 -4.72
N GLU A 31 2.93 -1.86 -5.79
CA GLU A 31 3.77 -0.68 -5.91
C GLU A 31 3.02 0.53 -5.35
N ILE A 32 3.46 1.03 -4.20
CA ILE A 32 2.83 2.16 -3.50
C ILE A 32 3.25 3.48 -4.13
N CYS A 33 2.28 4.25 -4.63
CA CYS A 33 2.51 5.62 -5.08
C CYS A 33 2.66 6.58 -3.90
N THR A 34 3.66 7.46 -3.95
CA THR A 34 3.98 8.42 -2.88
C THR A 34 3.85 9.88 -3.32
N GLY A 35 3.17 10.15 -4.44
CA GLY A 35 2.87 11.50 -4.93
C GLY A 35 3.20 11.71 -6.42
N GLY A 36 3.39 12.96 -6.82
CA GLY A 36 3.63 13.35 -8.21
C GLY A 36 2.33 13.48 -9.00
N TRP A 37 2.05 12.52 -9.88
CA TRP A 37 0.78 12.46 -10.63
C TRP A 37 -0.34 11.78 -9.83
N SER A 38 0.06 11.10 -8.74
CA SER A 38 -0.82 10.43 -7.79
C SER A 38 -1.25 11.38 -6.67
N THR A 39 -2.50 11.27 -6.22
CA THR A 39 -2.94 11.85 -4.94
C THR A 39 -2.43 11.07 -3.72
N ALA A 40 -1.77 9.93 -3.95
CA ALA A 40 -1.15 9.05 -2.97
C ALA A 40 -2.05 8.67 -1.78
N PRO A 41 -3.30 8.21 -2.00
CA PRO A 41 -4.26 7.97 -0.93
C PRO A 41 -3.85 6.84 0.03
N HIS A 42 -2.86 6.03 -0.37
CA HIS A 42 -2.37 4.88 0.37
C HIS A 42 -1.05 5.14 1.10
N CYS A 43 -0.48 6.34 1.02
CA CYS A 43 0.81 6.67 1.61
C CYS A 43 0.83 8.09 2.20
N ASP A 44 0.79 8.19 3.53
CA ASP A 44 1.04 9.44 4.24
C ASP A 44 2.55 9.64 4.43
N LEU A 45 3.18 10.25 3.43
CA LEU A 45 4.63 10.37 3.36
C LEU A 45 5.22 11.20 4.52
N GLU A 46 4.54 12.26 4.96
CA GLU A 46 5.03 13.11 6.06
C GLU A 46 5.07 12.34 7.38
N THR A 47 4.00 11.60 7.68
CA THR A 47 3.93 10.74 8.87
C THR A 47 4.97 9.62 8.80
N LEU A 48 5.15 8.98 7.65
CA LEU A 48 6.13 7.90 7.48
C LEU A 48 7.58 8.39 7.60
N LEU A 49 7.91 9.61 7.16
CA LEU A 49 9.25 10.17 7.30
C LEU A 49 9.55 10.54 8.76
N SER A 50 8.56 11.06 9.48
CA SER A 50 8.73 11.58 10.85
C SER A 50 8.72 10.52 11.96
N SER A 51 8.22 9.30 11.70
CA SER A 51 8.02 8.30 12.76
C SER A 51 8.42 6.88 12.35
N GLU A 52 9.34 6.27 13.12
CA GLU A 52 9.68 4.85 12.96
C GLU A 52 8.51 3.93 13.29
N THR A 53 7.75 4.25 14.33
CA THR A 53 6.54 3.50 14.69
C THR A 53 5.53 3.52 13.56
N ALA A 54 5.30 4.68 12.92
CA ALA A 54 4.38 4.77 11.79
C ALA A 54 4.83 3.88 10.62
N ARG A 55 6.13 3.77 10.35
CA ARG A 55 6.64 2.83 9.32
C ARG A 55 6.39 1.37 9.69
N LYS A 56 6.55 1.00 10.97
CA LYS A 56 6.25 -0.36 11.45
C LYS A 56 4.76 -0.68 11.33
N ASP A 57 3.91 0.24 11.78
CA ASP A 57 2.46 0.11 11.70
C ASP A 57 2.02 0.01 10.23
N TYR A 58 2.61 0.82 9.35
CA TYR A 58 2.37 0.78 7.92
C TYR A 58 2.68 -0.60 7.32
N LEU A 59 3.86 -1.16 7.61
CA LEU A 59 4.25 -2.50 7.13
C LEU A 59 3.34 -3.60 7.71
N GLN A 60 2.85 -3.45 8.94
CA GLN A 60 1.94 -4.42 9.54
C GLN A 60 0.64 -4.60 8.73
N HIS A 61 0.19 -3.57 8.00
CA HIS A 61 -0.96 -3.70 7.10
C HIS A 61 -0.71 -4.71 5.98
N PHE A 62 0.51 -4.75 5.43
CA PHE A 62 0.92 -5.66 4.36
C PHE A 62 1.05 -7.08 4.90
N ASP A 63 1.73 -7.24 6.04
CA ASP A 63 1.87 -8.52 6.74
C ASP A 63 0.49 -9.14 7.06
N ASN A 64 -0.45 -8.31 7.56
CA ASN A 64 -1.80 -8.76 7.88
C ASN A 64 -2.60 -9.19 6.65
N ALA A 65 -2.35 -8.58 5.49
CA ALA A 65 -2.98 -8.94 4.21
C ALA A 65 -2.27 -10.12 3.51
N GLY A 66 -1.09 -10.53 3.98
CA GLY A 66 -0.26 -11.55 3.35
C GLY A 66 0.34 -11.08 2.02
N ILE A 67 0.67 -9.78 1.91
CA ILE A 67 1.26 -9.13 0.73
C ILE A 67 2.69 -8.69 1.01
#